data_AF-A0A835R0V9-F1
#
_entry.id   AF-A0A835R0V9-F1
#
_cell.length_a   1.000
_cell.length_b   1.000
_cell.length_c   1.000
_cell.angle_alpha   90.00
_cell.angle_beta   90.00
_cell.angle_gamma   90.00
#
_symmetry.space_group_name_H-M   'P 1'
#
loop_
_entity.id
_entity.type
_entity.pdbx_description
1 polymer ?
#
loop_
_entity_poly.entity_id
_entity_poly.type
_entity_poly.pdbx_seq_one_letter_code
_entity_poly.pdbx_strand_id
1 'polypeptide(L)'
;MALNSSLIFASSLSSSAGAAFLRCRFPLRFTARRRTLQSLRVFSMAESSRASHRYTNRLASEHSPYLLQHAHNPVDWYPWGDEAFQNARKKGVPIFLSIGYSTCHWCHVMEMESFENEEVAKMLNEWFVSIKVDERSDQMLIRST
;
A
#
# COMPACT_ATOMS: atom_id res chain seq x y z
N MET A 1 -15.70 -42.53 -42.99
CA MET A 1 -14.92 -43.33 -42.03
C MET A 1 -14.87 -42.52 -40.75
N ALA A 2 -15.88 -42.70 -39.88
CA ALA A 2 -15.84 -43.60 -38.71
C ALA A 2 -15.21 -42.86 -37.51
N LEU A 3 -16.01 -42.22 -36.65
CA LEU A 3 -16.64 -42.77 -35.44
C LEU A 3 -15.64 -43.19 -34.35
N ASN A 4 -15.68 -42.47 -33.23
CA ASN A 4 -15.49 -42.96 -31.86
C ASN A 4 -16.06 -41.86 -30.93
N SER A 5 -17.25 -41.95 -30.34
CA SER A 5 -17.90 -43.00 -29.55
C SER A 5 -17.16 -43.34 -28.27
N SER A 6 -17.88 -43.22 -27.15
CA SER A 6 -17.62 -43.66 -25.77
C SER A 6 -17.27 -42.50 -24.81
N LEU A 7 -17.95 -42.26 -23.68
CA LEU A 7 -19.01 -42.98 -22.98
C LEU A 7 -19.74 -42.01 -22.05
N ILE A 8 -21.05 -42.21 -22.00
CA ILE A 8 -21.97 -41.70 -20.99
C ILE A 8 -21.71 -42.49 -19.70
N PHE A 9 -21.60 -41.82 -18.57
CA PHE A 9 -21.92 -42.42 -17.27
C PHE A 9 -22.87 -41.49 -16.52
N ALA A 10 -24.14 -41.87 -16.59
CA ALA A 10 -25.16 -41.45 -15.66
C ALA A 10 -24.99 -42.25 -14.37
N SER A 11 -25.00 -41.58 -13.23
CA SER A 11 -25.35 -42.20 -11.94
C SER A 11 -26.02 -41.14 -11.06
N SER A 12 -27.33 -41.11 -11.22
CA SER A 12 -28.31 -40.65 -10.25
C SER A 12 -27.99 -41.12 -8.83
N LEU A 13 -27.90 -40.17 -7.89
CA LEU A 13 -28.33 -40.40 -6.51
C LEU A 13 -29.21 -39.25 -6.04
N SER A 14 -30.51 -39.54 -6.02
CA SER A 14 -31.49 -38.96 -5.12
C SER A 14 -31.03 -39.15 -3.68
N SER A 15 -31.00 -38.08 -2.88
CA SER A 15 -31.23 -38.24 -1.44
C SER A 15 -31.86 -36.99 -0.84
N SER A 16 -33.12 -37.17 -0.49
CA SER A 16 -33.99 -36.32 0.30
C SER A 16 -33.54 -36.25 1.76
N ALA A 17 -33.40 -35.04 2.30
CA ALA A 17 -33.58 -34.73 3.72
C ALA A 17 -33.68 -33.19 3.81
N GLY A 18 -34.84 -32.59 4.07
CA GLY A 18 -35.50 -32.69 5.36
C GLY A 18 -35.27 -31.36 6.10
N ALA A 19 -35.92 -30.29 5.63
CA ALA A 19 -35.92 -29.00 6.31
C ALA A 19 -36.75 -29.08 7.59
N ALA A 20 -36.11 -29.46 8.69
CA ALA A 20 -36.70 -29.38 10.02
C ALA A 20 -36.56 -27.94 10.54
N PHE A 21 -37.58 -27.13 10.27
CA PHE A 21 -37.85 -25.88 10.95
C PHE A 21 -38.15 -26.17 12.43
N LEU A 22 -37.11 -26.31 13.25
CA LEU A 22 -37.27 -26.21 14.70
C LEU A 22 -37.49 -24.74 15.05
N ARG A 23 -38.78 -24.40 15.22
CA ARG A 23 -39.25 -23.25 15.97
C ARG A 23 -38.60 -23.27 17.37
N CYS A 24 -37.48 -22.57 17.54
CA CYS A 24 -37.02 -22.15 18.86
C CYS A 24 -38.02 -21.13 19.40
N ARG A 25 -38.95 -21.63 20.23
CA ARG A 25 -39.89 -20.84 21.02
C ARG A 25 -39.11 -20.17 22.14
N PHE A 26 -38.49 -19.03 21.85
CA PHE A 26 -37.87 -18.17 22.86
C PHE A 26 -38.98 -17.57 23.75
N PRO A 27 -39.00 -17.83 25.06
CA PRO A 27 -39.85 -17.07 25.96
C PRO A 27 -39.20 -15.69 26.14
N LEU A 28 -39.79 -14.66 25.54
CA LEU A 28 -39.56 -13.28 25.94
C LEU A 28 -40.03 -13.11 27.40
N ARG A 29 -39.11 -13.26 28.35
CA ARG A 29 -39.20 -12.63 29.67
C ARG A 29 -38.17 -11.53 29.73
N PHE A 30 -38.56 -10.38 29.23
CA PHE A 30 -37.83 -9.13 29.38
C PHE A 30 -38.07 -8.62 30.81
N THR A 31 -37.27 -9.09 31.77
CA THR A 31 -37.13 -8.37 33.04
C THR A 31 -36.07 -7.30 32.84
N ALA A 32 -36.54 -6.07 32.64
CA ALA A 32 -35.70 -4.89 32.56
C ALA A 32 -34.96 -4.68 33.90
N ARG A 33 -33.76 -5.25 34.03
CA ARG A 33 -32.84 -4.91 35.11
C ARG A 33 -32.06 -3.68 34.68
N ARG A 34 -32.48 -2.50 35.16
CA ARG A 34 -31.67 -1.28 35.16
C ARG A 34 -30.31 -1.59 35.77
N ARG A 35 -29.29 -1.76 34.92
CA ARG A 35 -27.89 -1.66 35.34
C ARG A 35 -27.50 -0.21 35.22
N THR A 36 -27.35 0.40 36.37
CA THR A 36 -26.78 1.72 36.62
C THR A 36 -25.46 1.88 35.86
N LEU A 37 -25.31 3.07 35.28
CA LEU A 37 -24.13 3.66 34.65
C LEU A 37 -22.82 3.11 35.22
N GLN A 38 -22.04 2.43 34.37
CA GLN A 38 -20.59 2.36 34.57
C GLN A 38 -19.95 2.93 33.32
N SER A 39 -19.40 4.13 33.52
CA SER A 39 -18.55 4.89 32.60
C SER A 39 -17.55 3.96 31.90
N LEU A 40 -17.87 3.54 30.67
CA LEU A 40 -16.84 3.12 29.75
C LEU A 40 -16.11 4.39 29.32
N ARG A 41 -15.01 4.68 30.03
CA ARG A 41 -13.93 5.46 29.45
C ARG A 41 -13.56 4.75 28.16
N VAL A 42 -14.00 5.29 27.03
CA VAL A 42 -13.46 4.94 25.72
C VAL A 42 -11.99 5.32 25.81
N PHE A 43 -11.13 4.31 26.02
CA PHE A 43 -9.70 4.47 25.92
C PHE A 43 -9.41 4.94 24.50
N SER A 44 -9.04 6.20 24.38
CA SER A 44 -8.46 6.78 23.17
C SER A 44 -7.19 6.00 22.84
N MET A 45 -7.27 5.07 21.88
CA MET A 45 -6.08 4.49 21.26
C MET A 45 -5.61 5.46 20.17
N ALA A 46 -5.02 6.57 20.60
CA ALA A 46 -4.26 7.47 19.74
C ALA A 46 -2.82 7.54 20.25
N GLU A 47 -2.18 6.38 20.33
CA GLU A 47 -0.75 6.31 20.57
C GLU A 47 -0.09 5.84 19.28
N SER A 48 -0.03 6.77 18.31
CA SER A 48 0.85 6.64 17.16
C SER A 48 2.26 6.75 17.71
N SER A 49 2.91 5.62 17.93
CA SER A 49 4.35 5.57 18.19
C SER A 49 5.05 6.39 17.10
N ARG A 50 5.77 7.45 17.50
CA ARG A 50 6.72 8.09 16.59
C ARG A 50 7.83 7.08 16.35
N ALA A 51 7.68 6.26 15.30
CA ALA A 51 8.79 5.48 14.79
C ALA A 51 9.92 6.47 14.47
N SER A 52 11.05 6.34 15.17
CA SER A 52 12.23 7.14 14.88
C SER A 52 12.82 6.62 13.58
N HIS A 53 12.47 7.24 12.46
CA HIS A 53 13.02 6.88 11.16
C HIS A 53 14.51 7.24 11.09
N ARG A 54 15.34 6.29 10.65
CA ARG A 54 16.81 6.48 10.55
C ARG A 54 17.19 7.52 9.51
N TYR A 55 16.39 7.62 8.45
CA TYR A 55 16.55 8.57 7.36
C TYR A 55 15.25 9.34 7.16
N THR A 56 15.36 10.59 6.75
CA THR A 56 14.22 11.41 6.33
C THR A 56 14.70 12.30 5.19
N ASN A 57 14.08 12.16 4.03
CA ASN A 57 14.37 12.94 2.84
C ASN A 57 13.29 13.99 2.56
N ARG A 58 13.39 14.67 1.42
CA ARG A 58 12.48 15.78 1.05
C ARG A 58 11.06 15.31 0.77
N LEU A 59 10.83 14.04 0.46
CA LEU A 59 9.49 13.53 0.19
C LEU A 59 8.58 13.56 1.42
N ALA A 60 9.13 13.75 2.63
CA ALA A 60 8.34 13.94 3.85
C ALA A 60 7.40 15.16 3.81
N SER A 61 7.65 16.14 2.93
CA SER A 61 6.76 17.29 2.73
C SER A 61 5.70 17.08 1.63
N GLU A 62 5.75 15.96 0.91
CA GLU A 62 4.82 15.71 -0.20
C GLU A 62 3.44 15.25 0.27
N HIS A 63 2.43 15.49 -0.55
CA HIS A 63 1.05 15.10 -0.24
C HIS A 63 0.66 13.72 -0.78
N SER A 64 1.40 13.18 -1.76
CA SER A 64 1.10 11.87 -2.32
C SER A 64 1.42 10.77 -1.31
N PRO A 65 0.45 9.87 -1.01
CA PRO A 65 0.71 8.69 -0.17
C PRO A 65 1.85 7.81 -0.69
N TYR A 66 2.04 7.75 -2.01
CA TYR A 66 3.12 6.98 -2.63
C TYR A 66 4.50 7.58 -2.34
N LEU A 67 4.63 8.90 -2.44
CA LEU A 67 5.90 9.59 -2.16
C LEU A 67 6.25 9.54 -0.67
N LEU A 68 5.24 9.66 0.20
CA LEU A 68 5.41 9.56 1.65
C LEU A 68 5.92 8.20 2.11
N GLN A 69 5.54 7.11 1.42
CA GLN A 69 6.08 5.78 1.71
C GLN A 69 7.61 5.74 1.56
N HIS A 70 8.15 6.50 0.61
CA HIS A 70 9.58 6.58 0.33
C HIS A 70 10.32 7.67 1.13
N ALA A 71 9.62 8.40 2.01
CA ALA A 71 10.19 9.54 2.76
C ALA A 71 11.34 9.16 3.70
N HIS A 72 11.41 7.88 4.08
CA HIS A 72 12.36 7.37 5.05
C HIS A 72 13.44 6.47 4.46
N ASN A 73 13.55 6.43 3.14
CA ASN A 73 14.58 5.65 2.45
C ASN A 73 15.95 6.34 2.56
N PRO A 74 17.05 5.57 2.60
CA PRO A 74 18.42 6.12 2.66
C PRO A 74 18.82 6.90 1.40
N VAL A 75 18.12 6.71 0.29
CA VAL A 75 18.32 7.50 -0.94
C VAL A 75 17.79 8.93 -0.73
N ASP A 76 18.59 9.92 -1.14
CA ASP A 76 18.24 11.35 -1.08
C ASP A 76 17.25 11.72 -2.20
N TRP A 77 16.00 11.31 -2.03
CA TRP A 77 14.96 11.57 -3.02
C TRP A 77 14.54 13.04 -3.05
N TYR A 78 14.43 13.58 -4.26
CA TYR A 78 13.79 14.85 -4.56
C TYR A 78 12.41 14.61 -5.16
N PRO A 79 11.42 15.46 -4.84
CA PRO A 79 10.19 15.53 -5.63
C PRO A 79 10.49 16.12 -7.01
N TRP A 80 9.54 15.99 -7.93
CA TRP A 80 9.62 16.64 -9.23
C TRP A 80 9.61 18.17 -9.06
N GLY A 81 10.67 18.85 -9.53
CA GLY A 81 10.72 20.31 -9.48
C GLY A 81 12.09 20.89 -9.78
N ASP A 82 12.14 22.23 -9.87
CA ASP A 82 13.33 22.98 -10.26
C ASP A 82 14.52 22.78 -9.31
N GLU A 83 14.28 22.53 -8.02
CA GLU A 83 15.33 22.30 -7.03
C GLU A 83 16.24 21.12 -7.43
N ALA A 84 15.62 20.01 -7.87
CA ALA A 84 16.34 18.82 -8.28
C ALA A 84 17.21 19.09 -9.52
N PHE A 85 16.64 19.76 -10.53
CA PHE A 85 17.36 20.11 -11.75
C PHE A 85 18.49 21.11 -11.49
N GLN A 86 18.28 22.10 -10.61
CA GLN A 86 19.32 23.03 -10.20
C GLN A 86 20.45 22.32 -9.47
N ASN A 87 20.13 21.37 -8.58
CA ASN A 87 21.13 20.59 -7.87
C ASN A 87 21.95 19.71 -8.84
N ALA A 88 21.28 19.06 -9.80
CA ALA A 88 21.95 18.26 -10.83
C ALA A 88 22.92 19.11 -11.66
N ARG A 89 22.50 20.31 -12.07
CA ARG A 89 23.37 21.28 -12.77
C ARG A 89 24.55 21.74 -11.93
N LYS A 90 24.34 22.02 -10.64
CA LYS A 90 25.41 22.45 -9.71
C LYS A 90 26.43 21.34 -9.45
N LYS A 91 25.97 20.10 -9.28
CA LYS A 91 26.82 18.93 -9.05
C LYS A 91 27.49 18.41 -10.34
N GLY A 92 26.92 18.72 -11.51
CA GLY A 92 27.40 18.20 -12.78
C GLY A 92 27.17 16.70 -12.95
N VAL A 93 26.12 16.17 -12.31
CA VAL A 93 25.78 14.73 -12.33
C VAL A 93 24.44 14.50 -13.03
N PRO A 94 24.23 13.32 -13.64
CA PRO A 94 22.95 12.96 -14.24
C PRO A 94 21.81 12.82 -13.21
N ILE A 95 20.59 12.86 -13.72
CA ILE A 95 19.37 12.66 -12.93
C ILE A 95 18.93 11.20 -13.03
N PHE A 96 18.69 10.57 -11.87
CA PHE A 96 18.05 9.27 -11.79
C PHE A 96 16.55 9.48 -11.55
N LEU A 97 15.74 9.27 -12.59
CA LEU A 97 14.30 9.46 -12.52
C LEU A 97 13.60 8.12 -12.26
N SER A 98 12.91 8.01 -11.12
CA SER A 98 12.10 6.85 -10.76
C SER A 98 10.63 7.24 -10.71
N ILE A 99 9.84 6.69 -11.63
CA ILE A 99 8.39 6.92 -11.74
C ILE A 99 7.67 5.68 -11.21
N GLY A 100 6.64 5.89 -10.40
CA GLY A 100 5.80 4.81 -9.90
C GLY A 100 4.45 5.29 -9.43
N TYR A 101 3.70 4.34 -8.86
CA TYR A 101 2.37 4.57 -8.28
C TYR A 101 2.10 3.53 -7.21
N SER A 102 1.15 3.82 -6.32
CA SER A 102 0.91 3.04 -5.10
C SER A 102 0.44 1.59 -5.32
N THR A 103 -0.11 1.26 -6.48
CA THR A 103 -0.60 -0.11 -6.77
C THR A 103 0.35 -0.90 -7.68
N CYS A 104 1.54 -0.37 -7.97
CA CYS A 104 2.52 -1.08 -8.77
C CYS A 104 3.25 -2.13 -7.92
N HIS A 105 3.12 -3.39 -8.31
CA HIS A 105 3.80 -4.51 -7.64
C HIS A 105 5.33 -4.36 -7.70
N TRP A 106 5.87 -4.07 -8.88
CA TRP A 106 7.32 -3.97 -9.08
C TRP A 106 7.95 -2.77 -8.40
N CYS A 107 7.21 -1.67 -8.19
CA CYS A 107 7.71 -0.53 -7.44
C CYS A 107 8.02 -0.90 -5.97
N HIS A 108 7.19 -1.74 -5.36
CA HIS A 108 7.41 -2.24 -4.00
C HIS A 108 8.59 -3.21 -3.94
N VAL A 109 8.69 -4.13 -4.90
CA VAL A 109 9.82 -5.08 -4.97
C VAL A 109 11.14 -4.32 -5.16
N MET A 110 11.19 -3.36 -6.08
CA MET A 110 12.38 -2.55 -6.34
C MET A 110 12.77 -1.69 -5.13
N GLU A 111 11.80 -1.18 -4.38
CA GLU A 111 12.06 -0.46 -3.12
C GLU A 111 12.81 -1.35 -2.12
N MET A 112 12.24 -2.51 -1.79
CA MET A 112 12.79 -3.40 -0.78
C MET A 112 14.16 -3.97 -1.19
N GLU A 113 14.35 -4.28 -2.47
CA GLU A 113 15.60 -4.89 -2.94
C GLU A 113 16.72 -3.87 -3.17
N SER A 114 16.38 -2.64 -3.58
CA SER A 114 17.37 -1.65 -4.03
C SER A 114 17.40 -0.37 -3.20
N PHE A 115 16.25 0.25 -2.95
CA PHE A 115 16.21 1.61 -2.39
C PHE A 115 16.30 1.66 -0.86
N GLU A 116 16.03 0.55 -0.16
CA GLU A 116 16.25 0.41 1.28
C GLU A 116 17.70 0.02 1.63
N ASN A 117 18.49 -0.46 0.66
CA ASN A 117 19.87 -0.86 0.88
C ASN A 117 20.80 0.36 0.98
N GLU A 118 21.49 0.50 2.13
CA GLU A 118 22.39 1.64 2.41
C GLU A 118 23.57 1.74 1.42
N GLU A 119 24.11 0.61 0.92
CA GLU A 119 25.23 0.61 -0.03
C GLU A 119 24.81 1.13 -1.40
N VAL A 120 23.66 0.65 -1.90
CA VAL A 120 23.07 1.12 -3.16
C VAL A 120 22.69 2.58 -3.05
N ALA A 121 22.09 2.99 -1.93
CA ALA A 121 21.73 4.38 -1.68
C ALA A 121 22.95 5.30 -1.67
N LYS A 122 24.06 4.87 -1.07
CA LYS A 122 25.31 5.62 -1.10
C LYS A 122 25.81 5.84 -2.53
N MET A 123 25.82 4.78 -3.34
CA MET A 123 26.18 4.90 -4.76
C MET A 123 25.24 5.84 -5.51
N LEU A 124 23.92 5.75 -5.31
CA LEU A 124 22.98 6.64 -5.97
C LEU A 124 23.18 8.10 -5.56
N ASN A 125 23.41 8.36 -4.27
CA ASN A 125 23.59 9.71 -3.73
C ASN A 125 24.91 10.37 -4.18
N GLU A 126 25.94 9.58 -4.48
CA GLU A 126 27.23 10.05 -4.98
C GLU A 126 27.17 10.39 -6.49
N TRP A 127 26.53 9.54 -7.28
CA TRP A 127 26.63 9.59 -8.75
C TRP A 127 25.42 10.26 -9.42
N PHE A 128 24.30 10.43 -8.72
CA PHE A 128 23.06 10.93 -9.30
C PHE A 128 22.36 11.95 -8.40
N VAL A 129 21.49 12.75 -9.02
CA VAL A 129 20.37 13.38 -8.32
C VAL A 129 19.13 12.53 -8.54
N SER A 130 18.65 11.89 -7.48
CA SER A 130 17.54 10.94 -7.52
C SER A 130 16.20 11.66 -7.36
N ILE A 131 15.31 11.53 -8.36
CA ILE A 131 13.97 12.13 -8.36
C ILE A 131 12.93 11.01 -8.32
N LYS A 132 11.96 11.13 -7.41
CA LYS A 132 10.82 10.22 -7.29
C LYS A 132 9.56 10.94 -7.77
N VAL A 133 8.77 10.27 -8.59
CA VAL A 133 7.57 10.84 -9.22
C VAL A 133 6.39 9.89 -9.07
N ASP A 134 5.25 10.44 -8.68
CA ASP A 134 3.97 9.74 -8.66
C ASP A 134 3.21 10.03 -9.96
N GLU A 135 2.95 9.00 -10.77
CA GLU A 135 2.30 9.15 -12.07
C GLU A 135 0.94 9.84 -11.99
N ARG A 136 0.23 9.70 -10.86
CA ARG A 136 -1.12 10.24 -10.67
C ARG A 136 -1.09 11.66 -10.12
N SER A 137 -0.29 11.91 -9.10
CA SER A 137 -0.22 13.22 -8.44
C SER A 137 0.55 14.23 -9.28
N ASP A 138 1.62 13.80 -9.96
CA ASP A 138 2.51 14.68 -10.71
C ASP A 138 2.14 14.76 -12.21
N GLN A 139 1.06 14.09 -12.64
CA GLN A 139 0.66 14.04 -14.05
C GLN A 139 0.57 15.42 -14.71
N MET A 140 0.07 16.41 -13.96
CA MET A 140 -0.07 17.78 -14.44
C MET A 140 1.29 18.47 -14.60
N LEU A 141 2.23 18.21 -13.69
CA LEU A 141 3.56 18.80 -13.70
C LEU A 141 4.40 18.23 -14.84
N ILE A 142 4.40 16.91 -15.02
CA ILE A 142 5.16 16.22 -16.08
C ILE A 142 4.71 16.66 -17.48
N ARG A 143 3.41 16.90 -17.68
CA ARG A 143 2.86 17.30 -18.98
C ARG A 143 3.16 18.76 -19.36
N SER A 144 3.63 19.57 -18.41
CA SER A 144 3.84 21.02 -18.59
C SER A 144 5.28 21.43 -18.86
N THR A 145 6.24 20.52 -18.60
CA THR A 145 7.67 20.66 -18.92
C THR A 145 8.01 20.14 -20.31
#